data_AF-A0A920J505-F1
#
_entry.id   AF-A0A920J505-F1
#
_cell.length_a   1.000
_cell.length_b   1.000
_cell.length_c   1.000
_cell.angle_alpha   90.00
_cell.angle_beta   90.00
_cell.angle_gamma   90.00
#
_symmetry.space_group_name_H-M   'P 1'
#
loop_
_entity.id
_entity.type
_entity.pdbx_description
1 polymer ?
#
loop_
_entity_poly.entity_id
_entity_poly.type
_entity_poly.pdbx_seq_one_letter_code
_entity_poly.pdbx_strand_id
1 'polypeptide(L)'
;MILNEEQKYQIAKDAVIHWDIEVKDLSLLPIHTENEVFKLEDVNGNFFALRIHRFGYHDLEELESEHIWTSYLKKSGLNVPEFINTKREKPYKKIFIKNSEDFRYVGIVKWIRGETLEDSILKDRSESNISNILKDWEN
;
A
#
# COMPACT_ATOMS: atom_id res chain seq x y z
N MET A 1 -12.43 -2.87 -16.12
CA MET A 1 -13.50 -3.40 -15.24
C MET A 1 -13.24 -3.07 -13.76
N ILE A 2 -14.27 -2.90 -12.92
CA ILE A 2 -14.10 -2.84 -11.44
C ILE A 2 -13.93 -4.27 -10.92
N LEU A 3 -12.92 -4.52 -10.08
CA LEU A 3 -12.65 -5.84 -9.50
C LEU A 3 -13.60 -6.12 -8.33
N ASN A 4 -14.17 -7.32 -8.28
CA ASN A 4 -14.80 -7.81 -7.05
C ASN A 4 -13.74 -8.29 -6.05
N GLU A 5 -14.13 -8.55 -4.79
CA GLU A 5 -13.16 -8.94 -3.75
C GLU A 5 -12.43 -10.25 -4.07
N GLU A 6 -13.14 -11.27 -4.57
CA GLU A 6 -12.53 -12.55 -4.95
C GLU A 6 -11.43 -12.37 -5.99
N GLN A 7 -11.68 -11.55 -7.02
CA GLN A 7 -10.71 -11.19 -8.05
C GLN A 7 -9.52 -10.44 -7.46
N LYS A 8 -9.73 -9.49 -6.53
CA LYS A 8 -8.65 -8.76 -5.86
C LYS A 8 -7.72 -9.73 -5.12
N TYR A 9 -8.29 -10.64 -4.32
CA TYR A 9 -7.53 -11.64 -3.59
C TYR A 9 -6.79 -12.61 -4.51
N GLN A 10 -7.43 -13.05 -5.60
CA GLN A 10 -6.80 -13.93 -6.58
C GLN A 10 -5.60 -13.24 -7.25
N ILE A 11 -5.77 -11.99 -7.71
CA ILE A 11 -4.66 -11.20 -8.28
C ILE A 11 -3.52 -11.05 -7.28
N ALA A 12 -3.82 -10.73 -6.02
CA ALA A 12 -2.80 -10.52 -5.00
C ALA A 12 -2.01 -11.81 -4.72
N LYS A 13 -2.68 -12.97 -4.66
CA LYS A 13 -2.06 -14.29 -4.52
C LYS A 13 -1.22 -14.67 -5.74
N ASP A 14 -1.71 -14.40 -6.94
CA ASP A 14 -0.98 -14.70 -8.19
C ASP A 14 0.21 -13.76 -8.38
N ALA A 15 0.14 -12.53 -7.86
CA ALA A 15 1.23 -11.58 -7.93
C ALA A 15 2.39 -12.01 -7.03
N VAL A 16 2.12 -12.31 -5.76
CA VAL A 16 3.16 -12.39 -4.73
C VAL A 16 4.22 -13.45 -4.98
N ILE A 17 3.88 -14.53 -5.70
CA ILE A 17 4.82 -15.60 -6.09
C ILE A 17 6.03 -15.08 -6.91
N HIS A 18 5.88 -13.92 -7.56
CA HIS A 18 6.91 -13.28 -8.35
C HIS A 18 7.94 -12.50 -7.53
N TRP A 19 7.65 -12.26 -6.25
CA TRP A 19 8.58 -11.69 -5.29
C TRP A 19 9.22 -12.80 -4.45
N ASP A 20 10.39 -12.51 -3.89
CA ASP A 20 11.09 -13.42 -2.98
C ASP A 20 10.65 -13.17 -1.54
N ILE A 21 9.33 -13.31 -1.31
CA ILE A 21 8.70 -13.06 -0.02
C ILE A 21 7.85 -14.29 0.32
N GLU A 22 8.19 -14.93 1.44
CA GLU A 22 7.38 -16.01 2.01
C GLU A 22 6.21 -15.41 2.79
N VAL A 23 5.01 -15.48 2.22
CA VAL A 23 3.81 -14.85 2.76
C VAL A 23 3.24 -15.66 3.91
N LYS A 24 3.06 -15.01 5.06
CA LYS A 24 2.35 -15.54 6.22
C LYS A 24 0.89 -15.09 6.25
N ASP A 25 0.64 -13.80 5.98
CA ASP A 25 -0.72 -13.24 5.93
C ASP A 25 -0.86 -12.23 4.78
N LEU A 26 -2.08 -12.13 4.26
CA LEU A 26 -2.44 -11.20 3.20
C LEU A 26 -3.88 -10.70 3.40
N SER A 27 -4.03 -9.42 3.74
CA SER A 27 -5.32 -8.82 4.07
C SER A 27 -5.58 -7.55 3.25
N LEU A 28 -6.79 -7.43 2.70
CA LEU A 28 -7.21 -6.22 1.97
C LEU A 28 -7.43 -5.07 2.97
N LEU A 29 -6.82 -3.92 2.71
CA LEU A 29 -7.03 -2.71 3.52
C LEU A 29 -8.27 -1.96 3.03
N PRO A 30 -9.22 -1.61 3.92
CA PRO A 30 -10.39 -0.81 3.56
C PRO A 30 -10.02 0.67 3.48
N ILE A 31 -9.17 1.03 2.51
CA ILE A 31 -8.74 2.41 2.27
C ILE A 31 -9.32 2.92 0.96
N HIS A 32 -9.81 4.16 0.96
CA HIS A 32 -10.35 4.82 -0.22
C HIS A 32 -9.22 5.47 -1.04
N THR A 33 -8.34 4.63 -1.58
CA THR A 33 -7.25 5.08 -2.46
C THR A 33 -7.55 4.74 -3.91
N GLU A 34 -6.79 5.35 -4.82
CA GLU A 34 -6.87 5.06 -6.25
C GLU A 34 -6.56 3.59 -6.58
N ASN A 35 -5.67 2.97 -5.79
CA ASN A 35 -5.26 1.58 -5.92
C ASN A 35 -5.90 0.71 -4.84
N GLU A 36 -6.08 -0.58 -5.13
CA GLU A 36 -6.45 -1.56 -4.12
C GLU A 36 -5.17 -1.98 -3.38
N VAL A 37 -5.15 -1.86 -2.05
CA VAL A 37 -3.93 -2.11 -1.27
C VAL A 37 -4.14 -3.26 -0.30
N PHE A 38 -3.27 -4.25 -0.40
CA PHE A 38 -3.18 -5.36 0.55
C PHE A 38 -2.03 -5.14 1.51
N LYS A 39 -2.27 -5.40 2.79
CA LYS A 39 -1.22 -5.59 3.77
C LYS A 39 -0.71 -7.02 3.67
N LEU A 40 0.59 -7.16 3.50
CA LEU A 40 1.28 -8.44 3.43
C LEU A 40 2.20 -8.55 4.65
N GLU A 41 2.12 -9.67 5.36
CA GLU A 41 3.06 -10.07 6.41
C GLU A 41 3.89 -11.25 5.91
N ASP A 42 5.21 -11.18 6.03
CA ASP A 42 6.09 -12.32 5.75
C ASP A 42 6.29 -13.22 6.97
N VAL A 43 6.88 -14.39 6.77
CA VAL A 43 7.19 -15.34 7.87
C VAL A 43 8.18 -14.78 8.89
N ASN A 44 8.95 -13.75 8.53
CA ASN A 44 9.91 -13.07 9.41
C ASN A 44 9.28 -11.92 10.21
N GLY A 45 7.98 -11.64 10.02
CA GLY A 45 7.25 -10.56 10.69
C GLY A 45 7.45 -9.17 10.07
N ASN A 46 7.99 -9.09 8.86
CA ASN A 46 8.07 -7.85 8.08
C ASN A 46 6.72 -7.57 7.40
N PHE A 47 6.40 -6.28 7.28
CA PHE A 47 5.19 -5.83 6.61
C PHE A 47 5.50 -5.16 5.28
N PHE A 48 4.61 -5.38 4.32
CA PHE A 48 4.67 -4.79 2.99
C PHE A 48 3.27 -4.34 2.56
N ALA A 49 3.23 -3.40 1.62
CA ALA A 49 2.00 -3.00 0.95
C ALA A 49 2.06 -3.48 -0.50
N LEU A 50 1.15 -4.39 -0.85
CA LEU A 50 0.93 -4.86 -2.22
C LEU A 50 -0.16 -3.99 -2.84
N ARG A 51 0.18 -3.26 -3.90
CA ARG A 51 -0.70 -2.30 -4.58
C ARG A 51 -1.13 -2.89 -5.92
N ILE A 52 -2.44 -3.05 -6.11
CA ILE A 52 -3.04 -3.40 -7.41
C ILE A 52 -3.50 -2.09 -8.07
N HIS A 53 -2.84 -1.73 -9.16
CA HIS A 53 -3.11 -0.48 -9.87
C HIS A 53 -4.40 -0.56 -10.67
N ARG A 54 -5.17 0.53 -10.68
CA ARG A 54 -6.44 0.61 -11.41
C ARG A 54 -6.23 0.47 -12.92
N PHE A 55 -7.20 -0.14 -13.59
CA PHE A 55 -7.21 -0.28 -15.04
C PHE A 55 -7.39 1.07 -15.74
N GLY A 56 -6.58 1.32 -16.78
CA GLY A 56 -6.77 2.44 -17.71
C GLY A 56 -6.30 3.80 -17.23
N TYR A 57 -5.59 3.88 -16.10
CA TYR A 57 -5.08 5.15 -15.57
C TYR A 57 -3.55 5.31 -15.71
N HIS A 58 -2.80 4.21 -15.87
CA HIS A 58 -1.35 4.26 -16.07
C HIS A 58 -0.85 3.27 -17.12
N ASP A 59 -0.08 3.78 -18.08
CA ASP A 59 0.78 2.95 -18.91
C ASP A 59 2.01 2.51 -18.10
N LEU A 60 2.62 1.37 -18.45
CA LEU A 60 3.77 0.82 -17.72
C LEU A 60 4.92 1.84 -17.57
N GLU A 61 5.07 2.72 -18.55
CA GLU A 61 6.06 3.80 -18.60
C GLU A 61 5.83 4.86 -17.50
N GLU A 62 4.58 5.15 -17.15
CA GLU A 62 4.26 6.07 -16.05
C GLU A 62 4.59 5.45 -14.69
N LEU A 63 4.29 4.15 -14.52
CA LEU A 63 4.66 3.40 -13.32
C LEU A 63 6.18 3.30 -13.16
N GLU A 64 6.92 3.04 -14.24
CA GLU A 64 8.38 3.05 -14.22
C GLU A 64 8.93 4.45 -13.88
N SER A 65 8.25 5.53 -14.31
CA SER A 65 8.61 6.90 -13.95
C SER A 65 8.41 7.20 -12.46
N GLU A 66 7.30 6.75 -11.84
CA GLU A 66 7.07 6.83 -10.39
C GLU A 66 8.18 6.11 -9.62
N HIS A 67 8.56 4.91 -10.08
CA HIS A 67 9.63 4.13 -9.47
C HIS A 67 10.98 4.84 -9.53
N ILE A 68 11.32 5.45 -10.67
CA ILE A 68 12.56 6.22 -10.83
C ILE A 68 12.57 7.41 -9.85
N TRP A 69 11.48 8.18 -9.80
CA TRP A 69 11.37 9.35 -8.95
C TRP A 69 11.50 9.02 -7.46
N THR A 70 10.75 8.03 -6.99
CA THR A 70 10.80 7.57 -5.59
C THR A 70 12.18 7.03 -5.22
N SER A 71 12.85 6.33 -6.13
CA SER A 71 14.23 5.85 -5.93
C SER A 71 15.22 7.01 -5.76
N TYR A 72 15.07 8.10 -6.50
CA TYR A 72 15.89 9.30 -6.33
C TYR A 72 15.60 10.04 -5.03
N LEU A 73 14.31 10.20 -4.66
CA LEU A 73 13.92 10.84 -3.39
C LEU A 73 14.45 10.08 -2.18
N LYS A 74 14.43 8.74 -2.23
CA LYS A 74 15.06 7.91 -1.21
C LYS A 74 16.56 8.14 -1.13
N LYS A 75 17.26 8.22 -2.27
CA LYS A 75 18.71 8.50 -2.30
C LYS A 75 19.05 9.87 -1.70
N SER A 76 18.13 10.83 -1.76
CA SER A 76 18.26 12.12 -1.07
C SER A 76 17.95 12.08 0.44
N GLY A 77 17.62 10.91 1.00
CA GLY A 77 17.39 10.72 2.44
C GLY A 77 15.94 10.93 2.89
N LEU A 78 14.99 11.06 1.96
CA LEU A 78 13.57 11.18 2.31
C LEU A 78 12.97 9.81 2.65
N ASN A 79 12.08 9.80 3.65
CA ASN A 79 11.32 8.62 4.05
C ASN A 79 10.15 8.37 3.08
N VAL A 80 10.45 7.80 1.93
CA VAL A 80 9.48 7.46 0.87
C VAL A 80 9.28 5.94 0.76
N PRO A 81 8.13 5.47 0.24
CA PRO A 81 7.91 4.05 0.04
C PRO A 81 9.00 3.41 -0.81
N GLU A 82 9.60 2.34 -0.30
CA GLU A 82 10.65 1.60 -1.00
C GLU A 82 10.03 0.45 -1.79
N PHE A 83 10.19 0.46 -3.11
CA PHE A 83 9.78 -0.65 -3.97
C PHE A 83 10.61 -1.90 -3.70
N ILE A 84 9.93 -3.04 -3.57
CA ILE A 84 10.55 -4.35 -3.60
C ILE A 84 10.48 -4.85 -5.03
N ASN A 85 11.64 -5.19 -5.60
CA ASN A 85 11.69 -5.76 -6.94
C ASN A 85 11.28 -7.23 -6.94
N THR A 86 10.67 -7.65 -8.05
CA THR A 86 10.42 -9.07 -8.33
C THR A 86 11.73 -9.84 -8.48
N LYS A 87 11.66 -11.18 -8.50
CA LYS A 87 12.77 -12.09 -8.82
C LYS A 87 13.44 -11.83 -10.19
N ARG A 88 12.82 -11.00 -11.04
CA ARG A 88 13.37 -10.56 -12.34
C ARG A 88 13.81 -9.10 -12.33
N GLU A 89 14.05 -8.53 -11.15
CA GLU A 89 14.51 -7.15 -10.95
C GLU A 89 13.58 -6.07 -11.54
N LYS A 90 12.29 -6.38 -11.66
CA LYS A 90 11.27 -5.42 -12.11
C LYS A 90 10.40 -4.97 -10.92
N PRO A 91 10.08 -3.67 -10.80
CA PRO A 91 9.28 -3.13 -9.69
C PRO A 91 7.79 -3.48 -9.78
N TYR A 92 7.30 -3.76 -11.00
CA TYR A 92 5.91 -4.13 -11.25
C TYR A 92 5.79 -5.44 -12.01
N LYS A 93 4.66 -6.11 -11.81
CA LYS A 93 4.27 -7.32 -12.53
C LYS A 93 2.86 -7.18 -13.11
N LYS A 94 2.71 -7.54 -14.39
CA LYS A 94 1.41 -7.68 -15.05
C LYS A 94 0.78 -9.01 -14.66
N ILE A 95 -0.43 -8.96 -14.09
CA ILE A 95 -1.23 -10.13 -13.68
C ILE A 95 -2.56 -10.10 -14.43
N PHE A 96 -2.89 -11.21 -15.08
CA PHE A 96 -4.16 -11.36 -15.81
C PHE A 96 -5.27 -11.76 -14.85
N ILE A 97 -6.47 -11.24 -15.08
CA ILE A 97 -7.66 -11.65 -14.35
C ILE A 97 -8.11 -13.00 -14.91
N LYS A 98 -8.38 -13.96 -14.02
CA LYS A 98 -8.85 -15.28 -14.41
C LYS A 98 -10.12 -15.16 -15.28
N ASN A 99 -10.14 -15.89 -16.40
CA ASN A 99 -11.24 -15.92 -17.37
C ASN A 99 -11.53 -14.56 -18.04
N SER A 100 -10.53 -13.67 -18.16
CA SER A 100 -10.65 -12.39 -18.87
C SER A 100 -9.35 -12.04 -19.58
N GLU A 101 -9.42 -11.17 -20.59
CA GLU A 101 -8.24 -10.54 -21.20
C GLU A 101 -7.75 -9.32 -20.39
N ASP A 102 -8.52 -8.88 -19.40
CA ASP A 102 -8.14 -7.80 -18.50
C ASP A 102 -6.92 -8.19 -17.65
N PHE A 103 -6.10 -7.19 -17.33
CA PHE A 103 -4.94 -7.34 -16.46
C PHE A 103 -4.79 -6.17 -15.50
N ARG A 104 -3.97 -6.35 -14.48
CA ARG A 104 -3.56 -5.30 -13.54
C ARG A 104 -2.05 -5.29 -13.40
N TYR A 105 -1.48 -4.11 -13.23
CA TYR A 105 -0.12 -3.99 -12.74
C TYR A 105 -0.14 -4.05 -11.22
N VAL A 106 0.76 -4.85 -10.67
CA VAL A 106 0.92 -5.04 -9.23
C VAL A 106 2.35 -4.69 -8.84
N GLY A 107 2.50 -3.91 -7.77
CA GLY A 107 3.80 -3.59 -7.18
C GLY A 107 3.78 -3.85 -5.66
N ILE A 108 4.95 -4.11 -5.09
CA ILE A 108 5.11 -4.25 -3.64
C ILE A 108 6.05 -3.16 -3.15
N VAL A 109 5.66 -2.48 -2.07
CA VAL A 109 6.51 -1.52 -1.37
C VAL A 109 6.67 -1.92 0.10
N LYS A 110 7.77 -1.53 0.74
CA LYS A 110 7.95 -1.69 2.18
C LYS A 110 6.86 -0.92 2.92
N TRP A 111 6.38 -1.52 4.00
CA TRP A 111 5.45 -0.85 4.88
C TRP A 111 6.15 0.30 5.60
N ILE A 112 5.61 1.50 5.47
CA ILE A 112 6.01 2.63 6.30
C ILE A 112 5.12 2.60 7.54
N ARG A 113 5.74 2.37 8.70
CA ARG A 113 5.05 2.54 9.98
C ARG A 113 4.79 4.03 10.18
N GLY A 114 3.52 4.41 10.13
CA GLY A 114 3.04 5.75 10.40
C GLY A 114 1.64 5.67 10.98
N GLU A 115 1.25 6.72 11.68
CA GLU A 115 -0.11 6.92 12.15
C GLU A 115 -0.77 7.92 11.20
N THR A 116 -2.06 7.74 10.93
CA THR A 116 -2.76 8.75 10.13
C THR A 116 -2.87 10.04 10.94
N LEU A 117 -3.00 11.18 10.26
CA LEU A 117 -3.26 12.44 10.96
C LEU A 117 -4.56 12.33 11.78
N GLU A 118 -5.56 11.61 11.29
CA GLU A 118 -6.80 11.34 12.00
C GLU A 118 -6.57 10.53 13.30
N ASP A 119 -5.77 9.46 13.26
CA ASP A 119 -5.38 8.70 14.45
C ASP A 119 -4.70 9.61 15.49
N SER A 120 -3.81 10.49 15.03
CA SER A 120 -3.11 11.43 15.91
C SER A 120 -4.05 12.47 16.53
N ILE A 121 -5.01 12.99 15.77
CA ILE A 121 -6.02 13.97 16.24
C ILE A 121 -6.99 13.29 17.22
N LEU A 122 -7.39 12.04 16.98
CA LEU A 122 -8.29 11.31 17.85
C LEU A 122 -7.62 10.91 19.18
N LYS A 123 -6.32 10.55 19.14
CA LYS A 123 -5.53 10.33 20.36
C LYS A 123 -5.39 11.60 21.20
N ASP A 124 -5.10 12.73 20.57
CA ASP A 124 -4.97 14.05 21.23
C ASP A 124 -6.29 14.49 21.90
N ARG A 125 -7.45 14.18 21.29
CA ARG A 125 -8.76 14.42 21.91
C ARG A 125 -9.07 13.51 23.09
N SER A 126 -8.45 12.33 23.17
CA SER A 126 -8.62 11.39 24.28
C SER A 126 -7.69 11.67 25.47
N GLU A 127 -6.59 12.41 25.24
CA GLU A 127 -5.70 12.91 26.28
C GLU A 127 -6.07 14.35 26.68
N SER A 128 -7.15 14.47 27.45
CA SER A 128 -7.34 15.47 28.51
C SER A 128 -6.82 16.89 28.24
N ASN A 129 -7.58 17.74 27.53
CA ASN A 129 -7.45 19.20 27.72
C ASN A 129 -8.71 20.05 27.51
N ILE A 130 -9.83 19.48 27.05
CA ILE A 130 -11.06 20.28 26.85
C ILE A 130 -11.87 20.45 28.16
N SER A 131 -11.74 19.54 29.12
CA SER A 131 -12.48 19.62 30.40
C SER A 131 -11.91 20.63 31.40
N ASN A 132 -10.63 21.01 31.29
CA ASN A 132 -10.01 21.99 32.18
C ASN A 132 -10.18 23.42 31.67
N ILE A 133 -10.19 23.62 30.34
CA ILE A 133 -10.38 24.95 29.74
C ILE A 133 -11.78 25.52 30.02
N LEU A 134 -12.81 24.68 30.16
CA LEU A 134 -14.17 25.15 30.46
C LEU A 134 -14.43 25.44 31.95
N LYS A 135 -13.62 24.92 32.87
CA LYS A 135 -13.75 25.18 34.32
C LYS A 135 -13.13 26.49 34.76
N ASP A 136 -12.15 27.00 34.02
CA ASP A 136 -11.47 28.26 34.33
C ASP A 136 -12.27 29.51 33.91
N TRP A 137 -13.41 29.34 33.22
CA TRP A 137 -14.29 30.44 32.77
C TRP A 137 -15.55 30.60 33.65
N GLU A 138 -15.72 29.74 34.66
CA GLU A 138 -16.84 29.79 35.61
C GLU A 138 -16.42 30.21 37.04
N ASN A 139 -15.20 30.72 37.24
CA ASN A 139 -14.75 31.35 38.50
C ASN A 139 -14.39 32.82 38.31
#